data_AF-A0A9E3S0P1-F1
#
_entry.id   AF-A0A9E3S0P1-F1
#
_cell.length_a   1.000
_cell.length_b   1.000
_cell.length_c   1.000
_cell.angle_alpha   90.00
_cell.angle_beta   90.00
_cell.angle_gamma   90.00
#
_symmetry.space_group_name_H-M   'P 1'
#
loop_
_entity.id
_entity.type
_entity.pdbx_description
1 polymer ?
#
loop_
_entity_poly.entity_id
_entity_poly.type
_entity_poly.pdbx_seq_one_letter_code
_entity_poly.pdbx_strand_id
1 'polypeptide(L)'
;MTFLNVAGWKSPAPVLVEILAGKAVELNVDYTIPSVESGSLSVSILPAEVNALGARWRVDDGAWSESGAQVNGLKSGVHTIAFNDVDGWTRPDAFQIQIASNTVTKFEAQYSFVGVRVGGLTVYIDPAPALDEGAQWSVDGGAWLHSGETVSGLAIGAHQVTFKAGKDWKTPAPRTVTVAAGTTTEEHQNYMLNLGDYIVIGYNDLGMHCMNEDFSELMILPPFNTLHAQVIRRGSSPKILTERLRVNYSIPGNTTSYLKTNFWDYDFDLFGVDLPLDVGLTGNGLAGQMLPRKEEGDWVVTGIPATPIDDHGALNAYQLAKITVDRSGTQIARTNTVVPVSWEISCNLCHSPDDSSMTGTDILMAHDKLHGTDLINQKPVVCGSCHAQAPLGLTGLPGVPSLSSAMHGAHAARMGLVTLQNNCYACHPGVETNCQRDVHFAAGINCTDCHGSMEKVAEPARRPWQDEPKCGDCHQRAHFSFEEEGLLYRESRGHHEIQCAVCHGSPHAITPTVTPADNTQAIMHQGVSGVLDCTVCHIKRPEGEFEHHL
;
A
#
# COMPACT_ATOMS: atom_id res chain seq x y z
N MET A 1 -5.48 42.69 -90.38
CA MET A 1 -6.25 41.47 -90.08
C MET A 1 -6.40 41.33 -88.57
N THR A 2 -7.54 40.84 -88.09
CA THR A 2 -7.76 40.45 -86.68
C THR A 2 -7.70 38.93 -86.58
N PHE A 3 -7.07 38.41 -85.52
CA PHE A 3 -6.84 36.98 -85.34
C PHE A 3 -7.86 36.39 -84.36
N LEU A 4 -8.34 35.17 -84.63
CA LEU A 4 -9.32 34.49 -83.79
C LEU A 4 -8.68 34.05 -82.47
N ASN A 5 -9.45 34.11 -81.39
CA ASN A 5 -8.97 33.66 -80.09
C ASN A 5 -8.92 32.12 -80.06
N VAL A 6 -7.76 31.56 -79.73
CA VAL A 6 -7.54 30.11 -79.60
C VAL A 6 -7.45 29.77 -78.11
N ALA A 7 -8.33 28.88 -77.63
CA ALA A 7 -8.36 28.50 -76.22
C ALA A 7 -7.00 27.94 -75.76
N GLY A 8 -6.45 28.51 -74.68
CA GLY A 8 -5.13 28.13 -74.13
C GLY A 8 -3.93 28.88 -74.73
N TRP A 9 -4.15 29.78 -75.70
CA TRP A 9 -3.09 30.56 -76.35
C TRP A 9 -3.42 32.07 -76.35
N LYS A 10 -2.41 32.92 -76.15
CA LYS A 10 -2.50 34.37 -76.29
C LYS A 10 -2.40 34.73 -77.77
N SER A 11 -3.45 35.38 -78.29
CA SER A 11 -3.53 35.79 -79.69
C SER A 11 -2.55 36.93 -80.03
N PRO A 12 -1.94 36.94 -81.23
CA PRO A 12 -1.11 38.04 -81.70
C PRO A 12 -1.90 39.35 -81.83
N ALA A 13 -1.21 40.49 -81.71
CA ALA A 13 -1.81 41.80 -81.95
C ALA A 13 -2.22 41.97 -83.43
N PRO A 14 -3.30 42.73 -83.75
CA PRO A 14 -3.69 42.98 -85.13
C PRO A 14 -2.59 43.66 -85.94
N VAL A 15 -2.32 43.17 -87.15
CA VAL A 15 -1.33 43.76 -88.08
C VAL A 15 -2.05 44.38 -89.27
N LEU A 16 -1.66 45.61 -89.63
CA LEU A 16 -2.07 46.27 -90.87
C LEU A 16 -1.14 45.81 -92.00
N VAL A 17 -1.73 45.39 -93.11
CA VAL A 17 -1.01 44.93 -94.31
C VAL A 17 -1.58 45.65 -95.52
N GLU A 18 -0.72 46.23 -96.34
CA GLU A 18 -1.08 46.87 -97.60
C GLU A 18 -0.90 45.86 -98.75
N ILE A 19 -1.93 45.70 -99.59
CA ILE A 19 -1.94 44.74 -100.70
C ILE A 19 -2.08 45.51 -102.02
N LEU A 20 -1.12 45.35 -102.93
CA LEU A 20 -1.13 45.96 -104.26
C LEU A 20 -1.70 44.99 -105.31
N ALA A 21 -2.32 45.55 -106.35
CA ALA A 21 -3.03 44.78 -107.37
C ALA A 21 -2.13 43.72 -108.05
N GLY A 22 -2.58 42.46 -108.02
CA GLY A 22 -1.90 41.33 -108.65
C GLY A 22 -0.78 40.68 -107.84
N LYS A 23 -0.51 41.10 -106.59
CA LYS A 23 0.48 40.46 -105.72
C LYS A 23 -0.13 39.82 -104.48
N ALA A 24 0.37 38.64 -104.11
CA ALA A 24 0.06 37.99 -102.85
C ALA A 24 1.03 38.46 -101.75
N VAL A 25 0.51 38.66 -100.54
CA VAL A 25 1.31 38.93 -99.33
C VAL A 25 1.10 37.79 -98.35
N GLU A 26 2.19 37.19 -97.90
CA GLU A 26 2.18 36.10 -96.92
C GLU A 26 2.60 36.66 -95.56
N LEU A 27 1.81 36.39 -94.51
CA LEU A 27 2.04 36.85 -93.15
C LEU A 27 2.05 35.65 -92.20
N ASN A 28 3.16 35.46 -91.50
CA ASN A 28 3.27 34.49 -90.41
C ASN A 28 3.07 35.22 -89.07
N VAL A 29 2.26 34.65 -88.18
CA VAL A 29 2.05 35.17 -86.83
C VAL A 29 2.09 34.03 -85.81
N ASP A 30 2.75 34.29 -84.66
CA ASP A 30 2.95 33.30 -83.62
C ASP A 30 1.96 33.50 -82.46
N TYR A 31 1.24 32.43 -82.10
CA TYR A 31 0.46 32.37 -80.87
C TYR A 31 1.37 31.91 -79.73
N THR A 32 1.23 32.50 -78.54
CA THR A 32 2.08 32.16 -77.38
C THR A 32 1.25 31.53 -76.26
N ILE A 33 1.76 30.52 -75.54
CA ILE A 33 1.07 29.93 -74.39
C ILE A 33 1.18 30.91 -73.20
N PRO A 34 0.10 31.25 -72.47
CA PRO A 34 0.21 32.00 -71.23
C PRO A 34 1.01 31.15 -70.23
N SER A 35 2.20 31.60 -69.83
CA SER A 35 2.96 30.95 -68.77
C SER A 35 2.10 30.90 -67.51
N VAL A 36 1.83 29.71 -66.98
CA VAL A 36 1.31 29.60 -65.61
C VAL A 36 2.44 30.11 -64.74
N GLU A 37 2.30 31.36 -64.35
CA GLU A 37 3.28 32.06 -63.56
C GLU A 37 3.46 31.32 -62.24
N SER A 38 4.56 30.57 -62.10
CA SER A 38 4.87 29.77 -60.92
C SER A 38 6.16 30.28 -60.27
N GLY A 39 6.20 30.27 -58.95
CA GLY A 39 7.38 30.55 -58.15
C GLY A 39 7.81 29.34 -57.34
N SER A 40 8.66 29.59 -56.36
CA SER A 40 9.12 28.61 -55.39
C SER A 40 9.25 29.23 -54.00
N LEU A 41 9.19 28.39 -52.98
CA LEU A 41 9.29 28.80 -51.57
C LEU A 41 10.41 28.00 -50.89
N SER A 42 11.27 28.70 -50.17
CA SER A 42 12.26 28.10 -49.27
C SER A 42 12.07 28.64 -47.86
N VAL A 43 11.98 27.75 -46.87
CA VAL A 43 11.75 28.12 -45.46
C VAL A 43 12.91 27.64 -44.59
N SER A 44 13.52 28.57 -43.85
CA SER A 44 14.50 28.27 -42.81
C SER A 44 13.82 28.29 -41.44
N ILE A 45 13.98 27.24 -40.65
CA ILE A 45 13.50 27.15 -39.27
C ILE A 45 14.65 27.44 -38.31
N LEU A 46 14.42 28.38 -37.40
CA LEU A 46 15.34 28.86 -36.38
C LEU A 46 14.75 28.70 -34.97
N PRO A 47 15.60 28.55 -33.93
CA PRO A 47 17.05 28.39 -34.02
C PRO A 47 17.45 26.98 -34.47
N ALA A 48 18.70 26.78 -34.90
CA ALA A 48 19.10 25.57 -35.62
C ALA A 48 18.94 24.27 -34.81
N GLU A 49 18.93 24.34 -33.47
CA GLU A 49 18.79 23.17 -32.61
C GLU A 49 17.42 22.49 -32.77
N VAL A 50 16.36 23.25 -33.06
CA VAL A 50 15.00 22.70 -33.23
C VAL A 50 14.88 21.82 -34.47
N ASN A 51 15.76 22.01 -35.46
CA ASN A 51 15.80 21.20 -36.68
C ASN A 51 16.28 19.77 -36.41
N ALA A 52 17.22 19.60 -35.48
CA ALA A 52 17.70 18.29 -35.04
C ALA A 52 16.63 17.52 -34.26
N LEU A 53 15.67 18.23 -33.65
CA LEU A 53 14.53 17.66 -32.92
C LEU A 53 13.32 17.36 -33.82
N GLY A 54 13.47 17.48 -35.14
CA GLY A 54 12.42 17.10 -36.09
C GLY A 54 11.45 18.22 -36.45
N ALA A 55 11.82 19.50 -36.28
CA ALA A 55 11.03 20.61 -36.83
C ALA A 55 10.89 20.50 -38.36
N ARG A 56 9.67 20.66 -38.86
CA ARG A 56 9.30 20.58 -40.26
C ARG A 56 8.32 21.70 -40.59
N TRP A 57 8.29 22.08 -41.85
CA TRP A 57 7.31 23.01 -42.40
C TRP A 57 6.63 22.39 -43.61
N ARG A 58 5.45 22.89 -43.96
CA ARG A 58 4.80 22.57 -45.23
C ARG A 58 4.12 23.80 -45.79
N VAL A 59 3.92 23.80 -47.11
CA VAL A 59 3.09 24.79 -47.80
C VAL A 59 1.77 24.13 -48.17
N ASP A 60 0.67 24.81 -47.83
CA ASP A 60 -0.70 24.35 -47.88
C ASP A 60 -0.83 22.97 -47.20
N ASP A 61 -1.46 22.01 -47.90
CA ASP A 61 -1.59 20.61 -47.47
C ASP A 61 -0.57 19.68 -48.15
N GLY A 62 0.57 20.25 -48.56
CA GLY A 62 1.68 19.51 -49.16
C GLY A 62 2.47 18.65 -48.16
N ALA A 63 3.51 17.99 -48.67
CA ALA A 63 4.40 17.18 -47.85
C ALA A 63 5.23 18.02 -46.87
N TRP A 64 5.51 17.45 -45.70
CA TRP A 64 6.41 18.04 -44.72
C TRP A 64 7.85 18.08 -45.25
N SER A 65 8.48 19.24 -45.10
CA SER A 65 9.80 19.58 -45.61
C SER A 65 10.75 19.95 -44.48
N GLU A 66 12.04 19.62 -44.67
CA GLU A 66 13.14 19.99 -43.77
C GLU A 66 13.41 21.51 -43.79
N SER A 67 14.04 22.01 -42.74
CA SER A 67 14.57 23.38 -42.71
C SER A 67 15.55 23.62 -43.88
N GLY A 68 15.37 24.73 -44.60
CA GLY A 68 16.15 25.11 -45.77
C GLY A 68 15.71 24.44 -47.08
N ALA A 69 14.78 23.49 -47.06
CA ALA A 69 14.26 22.87 -48.28
C ALA A 69 13.55 23.91 -49.19
N GLN A 70 13.48 23.63 -50.49
CA GLN A 70 12.79 24.47 -51.48
C GLN A 70 11.69 23.67 -52.19
N VAL A 71 10.46 24.21 -52.17
CA VAL A 71 9.30 23.68 -52.91
C VAL A 71 9.10 24.50 -54.17
N ASN A 72 9.14 23.85 -55.34
CA ASN A 72 9.05 24.48 -56.66
C ASN A 72 7.66 24.32 -57.28
N GLY A 73 7.34 25.14 -58.28
CA GLY A 73 6.12 25.01 -59.08
C GLY A 73 4.86 25.48 -58.36
N LEU A 74 5.01 26.29 -57.31
CA LEU A 74 3.89 26.90 -56.60
C LEU A 74 3.27 27.98 -57.49
N LYS A 75 1.95 27.96 -57.63
CA LYS A 75 1.24 28.95 -58.44
C LYS A 75 1.48 30.36 -57.87
N SER A 76 1.70 31.36 -58.72
CA SER A 76 1.78 32.75 -58.26
C SER A 76 0.49 33.14 -57.54
N GLY A 77 0.61 33.69 -56.33
CA GLY A 77 -0.52 33.96 -55.43
C GLY A 77 -0.23 33.64 -53.96
N VAL A 78 -1.28 33.70 -53.14
CA VAL A 78 -1.20 33.52 -51.69
C VAL A 78 -1.22 32.02 -51.36
N HIS A 79 -0.27 31.60 -50.53
CA HIS A 79 -0.13 30.25 -49.99
C HIS A 79 -0.06 30.30 -48.47
N THR A 80 -0.38 29.19 -47.80
CA THR A 80 -0.30 29.08 -46.34
C THR A 80 0.90 28.23 -45.94
N ILE A 81 1.71 28.69 -44.99
CA ILE A 81 2.81 27.92 -44.40
C ILE A 81 2.37 27.42 -43.02
N ALA A 82 2.58 26.13 -42.74
CA ALA A 82 2.32 25.52 -41.44
C ALA A 82 3.55 24.77 -40.89
N PHE A 83 3.59 24.63 -39.57
CA PHE A 83 4.72 24.06 -38.82
C PHE A 83 4.24 22.93 -37.90
N ASN A 84 5.03 21.87 -37.74
CA ASN A 84 4.70 20.80 -36.78
C ASN A 84 5.04 21.23 -35.34
N ASP A 85 4.53 20.49 -34.36
CA ASP A 85 4.90 20.72 -32.97
C ASP A 85 6.24 20.04 -32.65
N VAL A 86 7.08 20.69 -31.82
CA VAL A 86 8.36 20.17 -31.34
C VAL A 86 8.43 20.36 -29.83
N ASP A 87 8.72 19.30 -29.07
CA ASP A 87 8.66 19.37 -27.61
C ASP A 87 9.70 20.31 -26.99
N GLY A 88 9.28 21.06 -25.97
CA GLY A 88 10.07 22.13 -25.34
C GLY A 88 10.14 23.44 -26.14
N TRP A 89 9.44 23.51 -27.28
CA TRP A 89 9.40 24.70 -28.13
C TRP A 89 7.96 25.10 -28.46
N THR A 90 7.72 26.40 -28.50
CA THR A 90 6.48 26.95 -29.08
C THR A 90 6.70 27.15 -30.57
N ARG A 91 5.90 26.47 -31.40
CA ARG A 91 5.94 26.64 -32.85
C ARG A 91 5.35 28.00 -33.28
N PRO A 92 5.77 28.55 -34.42
CA PRO A 92 5.11 29.70 -35.03
C PRO A 92 3.67 29.37 -35.45
N ASP A 93 2.81 30.38 -35.42
CA ASP A 93 1.49 30.30 -36.06
C ASP A 93 1.61 30.13 -37.58
N ALA A 94 0.56 29.59 -38.19
CA ALA A 94 0.49 29.48 -39.65
C ALA A 94 0.50 30.87 -40.30
N PHE A 95 1.22 31.01 -41.42
CA PHE A 95 1.47 32.30 -42.06
C PHE A 95 1.02 32.30 -43.52
N GLN A 96 0.36 33.37 -43.96
CA GLN A 96 0.03 33.56 -45.38
C GLN A 96 1.16 34.27 -46.10
N ILE A 97 1.69 33.66 -47.15
CA ILE A 97 2.80 34.18 -47.94
C ILE A 97 2.42 34.38 -49.41
N GLN A 98 2.87 35.48 -50.00
CA GLN A 98 2.69 35.74 -51.43
C GLN A 98 3.86 35.15 -52.22
N ILE A 99 3.56 34.25 -53.16
CA ILE A 99 4.55 33.68 -54.08
C ILE A 99 4.52 34.45 -55.39
N ALA A 100 5.67 35.00 -55.79
CA ALA A 100 5.82 35.72 -57.05
C ALA A 100 6.40 34.81 -58.14
N SER A 101 5.93 35.04 -59.35
CA SER A 101 6.26 34.31 -60.57
C SER A 101 7.76 34.34 -60.87
N ASN A 102 8.35 33.20 -61.24
CA ASN A 102 9.76 33.06 -61.60
C ASN A 102 10.76 33.53 -60.51
N THR A 103 10.36 33.50 -59.24
CA THR A 103 11.23 33.85 -58.11
C THR A 103 11.25 32.76 -57.02
N VAL A 104 12.26 32.81 -56.16
CA VAL A 104 12.33 32.03 -54.93
C VAL A 104 11.99 32.94 -53.76
N THR A 105 10.79 32.79 -53.20
CA THR A 105 10.40 33.45 -51.96
C THR A 105 11.11 32.75 -50.79
N LYS A 106 11.76 33.51 -49.91
CA LYS A 106 12.40 32.99 -48.70
C LYS A 106 11.62 33.42 -47.46
N PHE A 107 11.45 32.52 -46.50
CA PHE A 107 10.79 32.79 -45.22
C PHE A 107 11.60 32.20 -44.07
N GLU A 108 11.65 32.91 -42.94
CA GLU A 108 12.30 32.42 -41.73
C GLU A 108 11.25 32.24 -40.63
N ALA A 109 11.21 31.06 -40.05
CA ALA A 109 10.25 30.67 -39.02
C ALA A 109 10.97 30.51 -37.69
N GLN A 110 10.48 31.16 -36.63
CA GLN A 110 11.16 31.21 -35.34
C GLN A 110 10.39 30.45 -34.27
N TYR A 111 10.96 29.34 -33.78
CA TYR A 111 10.50 28.63 -32.61
C TYR A 111 11.04 29.31 -31.35
N SER A 112 10.22 29.37 -30.30
CA SER A 112 10.61 29.92 -29.01
C SER A 112 10.82 28.80 -27.99
N PHE A 113 12.02 28.70 -27.41
CA PHE A 113 12.30 27.72 -26.36
C PHE A 113 11.51 28.08 -25.10
N VAL A 114 10.73 27.13 -24.59
CA VAL A 114 9.93 27.30 -23.37
C VAL A 114 10.40 26.42 -22.22
N GLY A 115 11.59 25.82 -22.36
CA GLY A 115 12.10 24.80 -21.44
C GLY A 115 11.62 23.41 -21.84
N VAL A 116 12.46 22.38 -21.65
CA VAL A 116 11.97 21.00 -21.68
C VAL A 116 10.92 20.91 -20.59
N ARG A 117 9.68 20.57 -20.94
CA ARG A 117 8.68 20.26 -19.92
C ARG A 117 9.19 19.02 -19.21
N VAL A 118 9.57 19.19 -17.96
CA VAL A 118 10.08 18.11 -17.13
C VAL A 118 9.13 17.86 -15.98
N GLY A 119 9.11 16.62 -15.51
CA GLY A 119 8.45 16.23 -14.27
C GLY A 119 9.42 15.52 -13.33
N GLY A 120 8.86 14.96 -12.27
CA GLY A 120 9.54 14.06 -11.36
C GLY A 120 8.92 12.67 -11.41
N LEU A 121 9.67 11.68 -10.92
CA LEU A 121 9.16 10.34 -10.63
C LEU A 121 9.65 9.92 -9.25
N THR A 122 8.71 9.49 -8.41
CA THR A 122 8.97 8.82 -7.12
C THR A 122 8.38 7.42 -7.17
N VAL A 123 9.14 6.42 -6.74
CA VAL A 123 8.66 5.04 -6.66
C VAL A 123 8.71 4.56 -5.21
N TYR A 124 7.58 4.07 -4.73
CA TYR A 124 7.42 3.42 -3.43
C TYR A 124 7.43 1.91 -3.63
N ILE A 125 8.27 1.23 -2.86
CA ILE A 125 8.42 -0.23 -2.87
C ILE A 125 7.88 -0.79 -1.55
N ASP A 126 7.02 -1.79 -1.67
CA ASP A 126 6.45 -2.55 -0.57
C ASP A 126 6.70 -4.05 -0.74
N PRO A 127 6.67 -4.86 0.32
CA PRO A 127 6.59 -4.44 1.72
C PRO A 127 7.98 -4.10 2.29
N ALA A 128 8.05 -3.48 3.46
CA ALA A 128 9.30 -3.06 4.11
C ALA A 128 10.40 -4.15 4.17
N PRO A 129 10.11 -5.44 4.44
CA PRO A 129 11.13 -6.50 4.41
C PRO A 129 11.84 -6.66 3.05
N ALA A 130 11.23 -6.25 1.94
CA ALA A 130 11.91 -6.26 0.64
C ALA A 130 12.99 -5.16 0.56
N LEU A 131 12.74 -4.01 1.19
CA LEU A 131 13.69 -2.89 1.28
C LEU A 131 14.91 -3.28 2.11
N ASP A 132 14.67 -3.87 3.28
CA ASP A 132 15.70 -4.34 4.20
C ASP A 132 16.63 -5.37 3.54
N GLU A 133 16.11 -6.09 2.55
CA GLU A 133 16.84 -7.10 1.78
C GLU A 133 17.32 -6.61 0.39
N GLY A 134 17.33 -5.29 0.17
CA GLY A 134 18.01 -4.64 -0.95
C GLY A 134 17.16 -4.42 -2.21
N ALA A 135 15.83 -4.39 -2.08
CA ALA A 135 14.97 -3.99 -3.19
C ALA A 135 15.19 -2.52 -3.56
N GLN A 136 15.32 -2.26 -4.87
CA GLN A 136 15.60 -0.93 -5.42
C GLN A 136 14.88 -0.75 -6.77
N TRP A 137 14.81 0.48 -7.26
CA TRP A 137 14.26 0.81 -8.57
C TRP A 137 15.23 1.70 -9.37
N SER A 138 15.05 1.76 -10.69
CA SER A 138 15.80 2.63 -11.59
C SER A 138 14.90 3.05 -12.75
N VAL A 139 15.08 4.28 -13.24
CA VAL A 139 14.37 4.80 -14.41
C VAL A 139 15.37 4.98 -15.56
N ASP A 140 15.00 4.49 -16.75
CA ASP A 140 15.75 4.58 -18.00
C ASP A 140 17.23 4.12 -17.92
N GLY A 141 17.52 3.16 -17.05
CA GLY A 141 18.88 2.65 -16.83
C GLY A 141 19.78 3.59 -16.03
N GLY A 142 19.20 4.54 -15.30
CA GLY A 142 19.90 5.41 -14.35
C GLY A 142 20.35 4.68 -13.08
N ALA A 143 20.72 5.46 -12.05
CA ALA A 143 21.14 4.92 -10.76
C ALA A 143 20.04 4.08 -10.08
N TRP A 144 20.46 3.11 -9.27
CA TRP A 144 19.55 2.37 -8.40
C TRP A 144 19.20 3.23 -7.18
N LEU A 145 17.91 3.38 -6.93
CA LEU A 145 17.32 4.23 -5.91
C LEU A 145 16.53 3.40 -4.91
N HIS A 146 16.51 3.87 -3.67
CA HIS A 146 15.67 3.38 -2.59
C HIS A 146 14.22 3.85 -2.75
N SER A 147 13.33 3.16 -2.05
CA SER A 147 11.91 3.52 -1.97
C SER A 147 11.74 4.97 -1.50
N GLY A 148 10.85 5.72 -2.16
CA GLY A 148 10.53 7.10 -1.82
C GLY A 148 11.52 8.15 -2.31
N GLU A 149 12.65 7.78 -2.91
CA GLU A 149 13.53 8.74 -3.58
C GLU A 149 12.86 9.32 -4.84
N THR A 150 13.21 10.55 -5.23
CA THR A 150 12.65 11.24 -6.40
C THR A 150 13.73 11.48 -7.46
N VAL A 151 13.44 11.13 -8.72
CA VAL A 151 14.20 11.60 -9.89
C VAL A 151 13.46 12.77 -10.52
N SER A 152 14.03 13.96 -10.39
CA SER A 152 13.51 15.19 -11.01
C SER A 152 14.15 15.45 -12.37
N GLY A 153 13.49 16.26 -13.20
CA GLY A 153 14.05 16.68 -14.49
C GLY A 153 13.90 15.65 -15.60
N LEU A 154 13.05 14.64 -15.40
CA LEU A 154 12.70 13.68 -16.46
C LEU A 154 11.89 14.40 -17.52
N ALA A 155 12.19 14.14 -18.80
CA ALA A 155 11.37 14.63 -19.91
C ALA A 155 9.90 14.22 -19.72
N ILE A 156 8.94 14.95 -20.29
CA ILE A 156 7.57 14.44 -20.30
C ILE A 156 7.43 13.23 -21.21
N GLY A 157 6.49 12.35 -20.88
CA GLY A 157 6.17 11.18 -21.68
C GLY A 157 6.53 9.88 -20.99
N ALA A 158 6.68 8.82 -21.77
CA ALA A 158 6.85 7.46 -21.26
C ALA A 158 8.31 7.17 -20.87
N HIS A 159 8.49 6.72 -19.63
CA HIS A 159 9.76 6.29 -19.04
C HIS A 159 9.69 4.81 -18.67
N GLN A 160 10.82 4.10 -18.76
CA GLN A 160 10.90 2.70 -18.34
C GLN A 160 11.45 2.62 -16.91
N VAL A 161 10.64 2.10 -16.01
CA VAL A 161 11.04 1.79 -14.63
C VAL A 161 11.41 0.31 -14.54
N THR A 162 12.59 0.05 -14.02
CA THR A 162 13.13 -1.29 -13.79
C THR A 162 13.36 -1.50 -12.30
N PHE A 163 13.36 -2.77 -11.90
CA PHE A 163 13.33 -3.17 -10.50
C PHE A 163 14.46 -4.15 -10.21
N LYS A 164 14.99 -4.09 -8.99
CA LYS A 164 16.02 -4.98 -8.47
C LYS A 164 15.52 -5.61 -7.19
N ALA A 165 15.65 -6.93 -7.07
CA ALA A 165 15.17 -7.70 -5.94
C ALA A 165 16.32 -8.31 -5.12
N GLY A 166 16.05 -8.54 -3.83
CA GLY A 166 16.92 -9.31 -2.93
C GLY A 166 16.88 -10.82 -3.18
N LYS A 167 17.69 -11.56 -2.42
CA LYS A 167 18.04 -12.98 -2.65
C LYS A 167 16.86 -13.97 -2.76
N ASP A 168 15.72 -13.71 -2.13
CA ASP A 168 14.56 -14.62 -2.17
C ASP A 168 13.28 -13.93 -2.69
N TRP A 169 13.42 -12.77 -3.31
CA TRP A 169 12.31 -11.98 -3.84
C TRP A 169 12.19 -12.13 -5.35
N LYS A 170 10.96 -12.14 -5.84
CA LYS A 170 10.68 -12.12 -7.26
C LYS A 170 10.88 -10.70 -7.79
N THR A 171 11.78 -10.52 -8.75
CA THR A 171 11.94 -9.24 -9.45
C THR A 171 10.68 -8.91 -10.23
N PRO A 172 10.01 -7.77 -9.96
CA PRO A 172 8.90 -7.31 -10.77
C PRO A 172 9.31 -7.06 -12.21
N ALA A 173 8.37 -7.25 -13.14
CA ALA A 173 8.60 -6.88 -14.54
C ALA A 173 8.78 -5.35 -14.67
N PRO A 174 9.60 -4.87 -15.61
CA PRO A 174 9.69 -3.43 -15.90
C PRO A 174 8.32 -2.83 -16.21
N ARG A 175 8.11 -1.59 -15.78
CA ARG A 175 6.87 -0.83 -16.02
C ARG A 175 7.15 0.39 -16.88
N THR A 176 6.17 0.77 -17.68
CA THR A 176 6.19 2.05 -18.41
C THR A 176 5.35 3.05 -17.64
N VAL A 177 5.96 4.17 -17.25
CA VAL A 177 5.34 5.23 -16.44
C VAL A 177 5.33 6.51 -17.26
N THR A 178 4.22 7.25 -17.25
CA THR A 178 4.12 8.52 -17.97
C THR A 178 4.37 9.69 -17.02
N VAL A 179 5.42 10.47 -17.28
CA VAL A 179 5.76 11.67 -16.51
C VAL A 179 5.07 12.89 -17.13
N ALA A 180 4.40 13.67 -16.28
CA ALA A 180 3.70 14.90 -16.67
C ALA A 180 4.50 16.16 -16.30
N ALA A 181 4.21 17.26 -17.01
CA ALA A 181 4.96 18.51 -16.86
C ALA A 181 4.72 19.15 -15.48
N GLY A 182 5.80 19.52 -14.79
CA GLY A 182 5.74 20.29 -13.54
C GLY A 182 5.20 19.52 -12.33
N THR A 183 4.99 18.22 -12.44
CA THR A 183 4.48 17.35 -11.37
C THR A 183 5.42 16.17 -11.13
N THR A 184 5.39 15.61 -9.91
CA THR A 184 6.02 14.33 -9.60
C THR A 184 4.98 13.22 -9.75
N THR A 185 5.21 12.28 -10.66
CA THR A 185 4.43 11.04 -10.76
C THR A 185 4.85 10.10 -9.63
N GLU A 186 3.88 9.53 -8.92
CA GLU A 186 4.13 8.52 -7.88
C GLU A 186 3.72 7.14 -8.38
N GLU A 187 4.54 6.14 -8.11
CA GLU A 187 4.31 4.74 -8.51
C GLU A 187 4.54 3.81 -7.33
N HIS A 188 3.70 2.79 -7.18
CA HIS A 188 3.81 1.78 -6.13
C HIS A 188 4.10 0.41 -6.71
N GLN A 189 5.11 -0.27 -6.15
CA GLN A 189 5.52 -1.60 -6.55
C GLN A 189 5.63 -2.56 -5.37
N ASN A 190 4.77 -3.57 -5.39
CA ASN A 190 4.80 -4.67 -4.43
C ASN A 190 5.77 -5.77 -4.87
N TYR A 191 6.59 -6.24 -3.95
CA TYR A 191 7.47 -7.40 -4.11
C TYR A 191 6.86 -8.61 -3.42
N MET A 192 6.99 -9.76 -4.07
CA MET A 192 6.59 -11.05 -3.52
C MET A 192 7.81 -11.95 -3.38
N LEU A 193 7.76 -12.89 -2.44
CA LEU A 193 8.76 -13.93 -2.30
C LEU A 193 8.72 -14.89 -3.50
N ASN A 194 9.88 -15.44 -3.84
CA ASN A 194 9.96 -16.64 -4.66
C ASN A 194 9.53 -17.83 -3.81
N LEU A 195 8.22 -18.13 -3.79
CA LEU A 195 7.69 -19.25 -3.03
C LEU A 195 8.27 -20.58 -3.56
N GLY A 196 8.98 -21.29 -2.69
CA GLY A 196 9.48 -22.64 -2.94
C GLY A 196 8.39 -23.69 -2.74
N ASP A 197 8.77 -24.90 -2.34
CA ASP A 197 7.83 -26.00 -2.06
C ASP A 197 7.09 -25.86 -0.72
N TYR A 198 7.47 -24.88 0.10
CA TYR A 198 6.93 -24.67 1.44
C TYR A 198 6.61 -23.20 1.66
N ILE A 199 5.55 -22.96 2.43
CA ILE A 199 5.20 -21.65 2.97
C ILE A 199 4.99 -21.76 4.47
N VAL A 200 5.06 -20.63 5.14
CA VAL A 200 4.63 -20.47 6.52
C VAL A 200 3.78 -19.21 6.59
N ILE A 201 2.64 -19.31 7.27
CA ILE A 201 1.73 -18.19 7.50
C ILE A 201 1.60 -18.02 9.01
N GLY A 202 1.94 -16.83 9.50
CA GLY A 202 1.85 -16.49 10.92
C GLY A 202 0.59 -15.68 11.23
N TYR A 203 0.11 -15.75 12.48
CA TYR A 203 -1.00 -14.94 12.96
C TYR A 203 -0.93 -14.77 14.48
N ASN A 204 -1.53 -13.68 14.97
CA ASN A 204 -1.74 -13.45 16.40
C ASN A 204 -3.15 -13.91 16.78
N ASP A 205 -3.34 -14.34 18.02
CA ASP A 205 -4.59 -14.91 18.54
C ASP A 205 -5.68 -13.87 18.83
N LEU A 206 -5.35 -12.60 19.04
CA LEU A 206 -6.28 -11.55 19.49
C LEU A 206 -6.44 -10.35 18.55
N GLY A 207 -5.48 -10.12 17.66
CA GLY A 207 -5.37 -8.89 16.86
C GLY A 207 -4.56 -7.78 17.50
N MET A 208 -4.52 -7.73 18.84
CA MET A 208 -3.71 -6.85 19.67
C MET A 208 -3.71 -7.34 21.11
N HIS A 209 -2.54 -7.50 21.71
CA HIS A 209 -2.44 -7.67 23.16
C HIS A 209 -2.40 -6.32 23.86
N CYS A 210 -3.08 -6.20 24.99
CA CYS A 210 -3.06 -4.99 25.82
C CYS A 210 -2.23 -5.26 27.07
N MET A 211 -1.41 -4.30 27.49
CA MET A 211 -0.66 -4.37 28.75
C MET A 211 -0.74 -3.06 29.53
N ASN A 212 -0.40 -3.09 30.82
CA ASN A 212 -0.15 -1.85 31.56
C ASN A 212 1.16 -1.19 31.07
N GLU A 213 1.21 0.14 31.06
CA GLU A 213 2.46 0.89 30.88
C GLU A 213 3.34 0.79 32.14
N ASP A 214 2.71 0.99 33.30
CA ASP A 214 3.31 0.97 34.63
C ASP A 214 2.66 -0.09 35.53
N PHE A 215 3.48 -0.78 36.31
CA PHE A 215 3.10 -1.91 37.17
C PHE A 215 3.22 -1.62 38.68
N SER A 216 3.57 -0.40 39.07
CA SER A 216 3.85 -0.03 40.46
C SER A 216 2.59 0.12 41.33
N GLU A 217 1.44 0.42 40.71
CA GLU A 217 0.20 0.70 41.43
C GLU A 217 -0.83 -0.41 41.30
N LEU A 218 -1.14 -0.82 40.07
CA LEU A 218 -2.10 -1.86 39.76
C LEU A 218 -1.75 -2.53 38.44
N MET A 219 -2.29 -3.73 38.22
CA MET A 219 -2.13 -4.47 36.97
C MET A 219 -3.48 -5.02 36.49
N ILE A 220 -3.79 -4.72 35.23
CA ILE A 220 -4.89 -5.31 34.47
C ILE A 220 -4.36 -6.46 33.61
N LEU A 221 -3.29 -6.22 32.85
CA LEU A 221 -2.66 -7.22 31.97
C LEU A 221 -1.13 -7.04 31.95
N PRO A 222 -0.35 -8.14 32.00
CA PRO A 222 1.11 -8.12 31.90
C PRO A 222 1.57 -7.98 30.44
N PRO A 223 2.88 -7.73 30.21
CA PRO A 223 3.47 -7.92 28.89
C PRO A 223 3.28 -9.38 28.46
N PHE A 224 2.60 -9.58 27.32
CA PHE A 224 2.32 -10.89 26.78
C PHE A 224 2.03 -10.79 25.28
N ASN A 225 2.24 -11.87 24.55
CA ASN A 225 1.73 -12.03 23.20
C ASN A 225 1.75 -13.51 22.85
N THR A 226 0.80 -13.93 22.01
CA THR A 226 0.79 -15.28 21.45
C THR A 226 0.94 -15.18 19.94
N LEU A 227 1.90 -15.93 19.40
CA LEU A 227 2.16 -16.01 17.98
C LEU A 227 1.98 -17.44 17.52
N HIS A 228 1.18 -17.61 16.47
CA HIS A 228 0.92 -18.88 15.82
C HIS A 228 1.51 -18.91 14.41
N ALA A 229 1.73 -20.12 13.89
CA ALA A 229 2.15 -20.33 12.51
C ALA A 229 1.67 -21.68 11.95
N GLN A 230 1.10 -21.70 10.75
CA GLN A 230 0.91 -22.94 9.99
C GLN A 230 1.97 -23.06 8.89
N VAL A 231 2.68 -24.19 8.88
CA VAL A 231 3.63 -24.54 7.83
C VAL A 231 2.95 -25.46 6.84
N ILE A 232 2.97 -25.10 5.56
CA ILE A 232 2.28 -25.84 4.50
C ILE A 232 3.29 -26.24 3.44
N ARG A 233 3.38 -27.53 3.14
CA ARG A 233 4.01 -28.01 1.92
C ARG A 233 3.05 -27.81 0.77
N ARG A 234 3.45 -27.00 -0.20
CA ARG A 234 2.68 -26.71 -1.40
C ARG A 234 2.59 -27.94 -2.30
N GLY A 235 1.53 -28.00 -3.11
CA GLY A 235 1.32 -29.10 -4.04
C GLY A 235 -0.03 -28.98 -4.75
N SER A 236 -0.39 -29.96 -5.58
CA SER A 236 -1.79 -30.08 -6.05
C SER A 236 -2.73 -30.36 -4.88
N SER A 237 -2.24 -31.16 -3.91
CA SER A 237 -2.84 -31.38 -2.59
C SER A 237 -1.83 -30.91 -1.54
N PRO A 238 -1.95 -29.66 -1.05
CA PRO A 238 -1.11 -29.11 -0.01
C PRO A 238 -1.23 -29.93 1.29
N LYS A 239 -0.19 -29.89 2.12
CA LYS A 239 -0.18 -30.58 3.41
C LYS A 239 0.35 -29.69 4.51
N ILE A 240 -0.40 -29.60 5.60
CA ILE A 240 0.04 -28.96 6.84
C ILE A 240 1.11 -29.83 7.51
N LEU A 241 2.13 -29.21 8.08
CA LEU A 241 3.28 -29.87 8.69
C LEU A 241 3.54 -29.39 10.11
N THR A 242 3.60 -30.33 11.06
CA THR A 242 3.89 -30.10 12.49
C THR A 242 5.06 -30.94 13.01
N GLU A 243 5.79 -31.62 12.11
CA GLU A 243 6.88 -32.52 12.47
C GLU A 243 8.11 -32.38 11.58
N ARG A 244 9.28 -32.72 12.14
CA ARG A 244 10.59 -32.73 11.44
C ARG A 244 10.97 -31.38 10.85
N LEU A 245 10.51 -30.31 11.49
CA LEU A 245 10.81 -28.92 11.20
C LEU A 245 11.32 -28.25 12.47
N ARG A 246 12.09 -27.17 12.30
CA ARG A 246 12.33 -26.19 13.35
C ARG A 246 11.69 -24.89 12.90
N VAL A 247 10.70 -24.41 13.65
CA VAL A 247 10.04 -23.13 13.39
C VAL A 247 10.55 -22.14 14.42
N ASN A 248 11.21 -21.08 13.97
CA ASN A 248 11.75 -20.04 14.84
C ASN A 248 11.00 -18.73 14.60
N TYR A 249 10.97 -17.89 15.61
CA TYR A 249 10.49 -16.52 15.51
C TYR A 249 11.53 -15.55 16.08
N SER A 250 11.49 -14.31 15.61
CA SER A 250 12.16 -13.17 16.23
C SER A 250 11.38 -11.90 15.95
N ILE A 251 11.57 -10.86 16.77
CA ILE A 251 11.03 -9.52 16.55
C ILE A 251 12.21 -8.58 16.31
N PRO A 252 12.69 -8.43 15.06
CA PRO A 252 13.97 -7.76 14.80
C PRO A 252 14.02 -6.29 15.21
N GLY A 253 12.87 -5.61 15.25
CA GLY A 253 12.78 -4.21 15.67
C GLY A 253 12.63 -4.02 17.19
N ASN A 254 12.47 -5.10 17.96
CA ASN A 254 12.25 -5.06 19.39
C ASN A 254 12.87 -6.29 20.06
N THR A 255 14.15 -6.18 20.40
CA THR A 255 14.97 -7.28 20.91
C THR A 255 15.06 -7.31 22.43
N THR A 256 14.63 -6.24 23.10
CA THR A 256 14.60 -6.11 24.56
C THR A 256 13.35 -5.33 24.99
N SER A 257 12.80 -5.70 26.14
CA SER A 257 11.57 -5.16 26.69
C SER A 257 11.75 -4.61 28.11
N TYR A 258 12.73 -5.12 28.87
CA TYR A 258 12.92 -4.76 30.28
C TYR A 258 13.24 -3.28 30.51
N LEU A 259 13.90 -2.60 29.56
CA LEU A 259 14.21 -1.17 29.69
C LEU A 259 13.02 -0.25 29.32
N LYS A 260 11.90 -0.83 28.90
CA LYS A 260 10.78 -0.12 28.29
C LYS A 260 9.52 -0.15 29.16
N THR A 261 9.56 -0.90 30.27
CA THR A 261 8.49 -1.01 31.27
C THR A 261 9.10 -1.49 32.58
N ASN A 262 8.44 -1.22 33.71
CA ASN A 262 8.88 -1.67 35.03
C ASN A 262 8.31 -3.04 35.45
N PHE A 263 7.73 -3.83 34.53
CA PHE A 263 7.13 -5.12 34.85
C PHE A 263 8.02 -6.05 35.67
N TRP A 264 9.29 -6.21 35.28
CA TRP A 264 10.25 -7.09 35.97
C TRP A 264 10.69 -6.58 37.35
N ASP A 265 10.41 -5.32 37.69
CA ASP A 265 10.63 -4.83 39.06
C ASP A 265 9.51 -5.30 40.01
N TYR A 266 8.37 -5.74 39.46
CA TYR A 266 7.14 -6.07 40.21
C TYR A 266 6.61 -7.48 39.95
N ASP A 267 7.24 -8.28 39.09
CA ASP A 267 6.76 -9.62 38.71
C ASP A 267 6.60 -10.56 39.90
N PHE A 268 7.47 -10.45 40.91
CA PHE A 268 7.36 -11.20 42.16
C PHE A 268 6.13 -10.78 42.97
N ASP A 269 5.88 -9.48 43.11
CA ASP A 269 4.74 -8.97 43.85
C ASP A 269 3.41 -9.26 43.12
N LEU A 270 3.42 -9.25 41.79
CA LEU A 270 2.24 -9.48 40.95
C LEU A 270 1.90 -10.96 40.76
N PHE A 271 2.91 -11.82 40.59
CA PHE A 271 2.72 -13.21 40.18
C PHE A 271 3.49 -14.23 41.04
N GLY A 272 4.30 -13.78 41.99
CA GLY A 272 5.12 -14.68 42.82
C GLY A 272 6.26 -15.35 42.05
N VAL A 273 6.68 -14.77 40.93
CA VAL A 273 7.76 -15.28 40.06
C VAL A 273 8.87 -14.24 39.94
N ASP A 274 10.11 -14.70 39.81
CA ASP A 274 11.29 -13.86 39.56
C ASP A 274 11.82 -14.25 38.17
N LEU A 275 11.32 -13.56 37.14
CA LEU A 275 11.60 -13.85 35.75
C LEU A 275 12.96 -13.26 35.35
N PRO A 276 13.76 -13.96 34.54
CA PRO A 276 14.88 -13.32 33.88
C PRO A 276 14.40 -12.12 33.04
N LEU A 277 15.22 -11.06 32.98
CA LEU A 277 14.94 -9.90 32.14
C LEU A 277 14.67 -10.34 30.69
N ASP A 278 13.72 -9.68 30.03
CA ASP A 278 13.27 -9.96 28.67
C ASP A 278 12.62 -11.35 28.46
N VAL A 279 12.32 -12.08 29.54
CA VAL A 279 11.59 -13.35 29.51
C VAL A 279 10.19 -13.14 30.08
N GLY A 280 9.18 -13.55 29.32
CA GLY A 280 7.78 -13.45 29.73
C GLY A 280 7.32 -14.63 30.58
N LEU A 281 6.07 -14.56 31.04
CA LEU A 281 5.47 -15.47 32.04
C LEU A 281 5.47 -16.96 31.66
N THR A 282 5.66 -17.30 30.38
CA THR A 282 5.71 -18.69 29.89
C THR A 282 7.13 -19.15 29.57
N GLY A 283 8.15 -18.34 29.89
CA GLY A 283 9.56 -18.64 29.67
C GLY A 283 10.11 -18.28 28.30
N ASN A 284 9.33 -17.60 27.45
CA ASN A 284 9.76 -17.19 26.11
C ASN A 284 10.17 -15.71 26.08
N GLY A 285 11.15 -15.37 25.23
CA GLY A 285 11.59 -14.00 25.00
C GLY A 285 11.12 -13.43 23.65
N LEU A 286 11.82 -12.42 23.15
CA LEU A 286 11.51 -11.72 21.88
C LEU A 286 12.00 -12.49 20.64
N ALA A 287 12.72 -13.59 20.84
CA ALA A 287 13.10 -14.55 19.82
C ALA A 287 13.21 -15.96 20.43
N GLY A 288 12.96 -16.99 19.64
CA GLY A 288 12.99 -18.36 20.12
C GLY A 288 12.45 -19.36 19.12
N GLN A 289 12.17 -20.57 19.62
CA GLN A 289 11.58 -21.65 18.84
C GLN A 289 10.09 -21.79 19.20
N MET A 290 9.25 -21.96 18.19
CA MET A 290 7.82 -22.27 18.36
C MET A 290 7.63 -23.77 18.65
N LEU A 291 6.62 -24.10 19.45
CA LEU A 291 6.25 -25.48 19.82
C LEU A 291 5.15 -26.01 18.88
N PRO A 292 5.22 -27.27 18.43
CA PRO A 292 4.20 -27.83 17.57
C PRO A 292 2.93 -28.19 18.35
N ARG A 293 1.78 -27.83 17.80
CA ARG A 293 0.44 -28.24 18.23
C ARG A 293 -0.14 -29.21 17.20
N LYS A 294 0.12 -30.50 17.43
CA LYS A 294 -0.09 -31.53 16.40
C LYS A 294 -1.56 -31.76 16.06
N GLU A 295 -2.45 -31.60 17.03
CA GLU A 295 -3.89 -31.83 16.86
C GLU A 295 -4.55 -30.64 16.16
N GLU A 296 -4.07 -29.43 16.46
CA GLU A 296 -4.53 -28.16 15.88
C GLU A 296 -3.89 -27.86 14.52
N GLY A 297 -2.83 -28.58 14.16
CA GLY A 297 -2.17 -28.46 12.87
C GLY A 297 -1.32 -27.18 12.72
N ASP A 298 -0.74 -26.67 13.80
CA ASP A 298 0.06 -25.44 13.76
C ASP A 298 1.23 -25.46 14.75
N TRP A 299 1.89 -24.32 14.90
CA TRP A 299 2.98 -24.05 15.82
C TRP A 299 2.64 -22.82 16.64
N VAL A 300 3.03 -22.80 17.91
CA VAL A 300 2.71 -21.69 18.83
C VAL A 300 3.92 -21.29 19.65
N VAL A 301 4.01 -20.00 19.96
CA VAL A 301 4.75 -19.48 21.10
C VAL A 301 3.83 -18.55 21.87
N THR A 302 3.80 -18.69 23.19
CA THR A 302 2.99 -17.87 24.10
C THR A 302 3.90 -17.01 24.96
N GLY A 303 3.35 -15.96 25.58
CA GLY A 303 4.04 -15.16 26.58
C GLY A 303 5.30 -14.45 26.08
N ILE A 304 5.29 -14.03 24.82
CA ILE A 304 6.31 -13.11 24.31
C ILE A 304 6.12 -11.77 25.05
N PRO A 305 7.11 -11.22 25.77
CA PRO A 305 6.93 -10.01 26.56
C PRO A 305 7.12 -8.74 25.71
N ALA A 306 6.52 -8.69 24.51
CA ALA A 306 6.65 -7.54 23.61
C ALA A 306 6.05 -6.27 24.24
N THR A 307 6.69 -5.13 24.00
CA THR A 307 6.21 -3.80 24.43
C THR A 307 5.94 -2.94 23.20
N PRO A 308 5.09 -1.91 23.26
CA PRO A 308 4.77 -1.07 22.10
C PRO A 308 5.90 -0.10 21.73
N ILE A 309 7.03 -0.12 22.44
CA ILE A 309 8.21 0.70 22.17
C ILE A 309 9.30 -0.16 21.51
N ASP A 310 9.80 0.28 20.37
CA ASP A 310 10.85 -0.40 19.64
C ASP A 310 12.25 -0.15 20.25
N ASP A 311 13.30 -0.78 19.73
CA ASP A 311 14.66 -0.62 20.26
C ASP A 311 15.26 0.78 20.07
N HIS A 312 14.65 1.62 19.24
CA HIS A 312 15.02 3.02 19.05
C HIS A 312 14.24 3.98 19.96
N GLY A 313 13.35 3.46 20.81
CA GLY A 313 12.49 4.24 21.69
C GLY A 313 11.26 4.83 21.00
N ALA A 314 10.93 4.39 19.78
CA ALA A 314 9.77 4.85 19.05
C ALA A 314 8.53 3.98 19.33
N LEU A 315 7.36 4.61 19.37
CA LEU A 315 6.09 3.88 19.44
C LEU A 315 5.89 3.09 18.14
N ASN A 316 5.78 1.77 18.29
CA ASN A 316 5.46 0.83 17.23
C ASN A 316 4.55 -0.26 17.82
N ALA A 317 3.24 -0.07 17.73
CA ALA A 317 2.25 -1.03 18.21
C ALA A 317 2.06 -2.24 17.28
N TYR A 318 2.65 -2.23 16.07
CA TYR A 318 2.41 -3.20 15.00
C TYR A 318 3.70 -3.83 14.47
N GLN A 319 4.56 -4.22 15.40
CA GLN A 319 5.89 -4.73 15.10
C GLN A 319 5.81 -6.03 14.31
N LEU A 320 6.71 -6.21 13.36
CA LEU A 320 6.77 -7.44 12.57
C LEU A 320 7.63 -8.48 13.27
N ALA A 321 7.04 -9.63 13.59
CA ALA A 321 7.81 -10.83 13.83
C ALA A 321 8.22 -11.47 12.50
N LYS A 322 9.47 -11.92 12.43
CA LYS A 322 9.98 -12.77 11.38
C LYS A 322 9.86 -14.23 11.83
N ILE A 323 9.15 -15.04 11.07
CA ILE A 323 9.06 -16.49 11.30
C ILE A 323 9.87 -17.18 10.21
N THR A 324 10.73 -18.12 10.60
CA THR A 324 11.52 -18.95 9.68
C THR A 324 11.26 -20.42 9.94
N VAL A 325 11.30 -21.22 8.87
CA VAL A 325 11.16 -22.67 8.94
C VAL A 325 12.41 -23.30 8.39
N ASP A 326 13.08 -24.07 9.22
CA ASP A 326 14.24 -24.87 8.85
C ASP A 326 13.89 -26.36 8.75
N ARG A 327 14.48 -27.02 7.75
CA ARG A 327 14.47 -28.48 7.63
C ARG A 327 15.86 -28.98 7.33
N SER A 328 16.37 -29.88 8.17
CA SER A 328 17.73 -30.44 8.06
C SER A 328 18.82 -29.36 7.98
N GLY A 329 18.64 -28.25 8.71
CA GLY A 329 19.62 -27.14 8.77
C GLY A 329 19.56 -26.14 7.60
N THR A 330 18.56 -26.24 6.71
CA THR A 330 18.33 -25.27 5.63
C THR A 330 16.98 -24.57 5.82
N GLN A 331 16.96 -23.24 5.70
CA GLN A 331 15.72 -22.47 5.69
C GLN A 331 14.92 -22.78 4.41
N ILE A 332 13.70 -23.25 4.56
CA ILE A 332 12.82 -23.66 3.46
C ILE A 332 11.61 -22.74 3.26
N ALA A 333 11.25 -21.95 4.28
CA ALA A 333 10.19 -20.96 4.20
C ALA A 333 10.42 -19.84 5.24
N ARG A 334 9.81 -18.69 4.99
CA ARG A 334 9.77 -17.56 5.91
C ARG A 334 8.53 -16.71 5.69
N THR A 335 8.16 -15.93 6.70
CA THR A 335 7.13 -14.89 6.60
C THR A 335 7.39 -13.78 7.61
N ASN A 336 6.70 -12.65 7.44
CA ASN A 336 6.63 -11.58 8.42
C ASN A 336 5.17 -11.35 8.77
N THR A 337 4.83 -11.39 10.05
CA THR A 337 3.48 -11.13 10.57
C THR A 337 3.55 -10.15 11.72
N VAL A 338 2.46 -9.43 11.96
CA VAL A 338 2.38 -8.48 13.07
C VAL A 338 2.29 -9.24 14.41
N VAL A 339 3.05 -8.77 15.40
CA VAL A 339 2.93 -9.09 16.83
C VAL A 339 2.47 -7.81 17.53
N PRO A 340 1.15 -7.58 17.58
CA PRO A 340 0.61 -6.30 17.98
C PRO A 340 0.50 -6.20 19.50
N VAL A 341 0.97 -5.09 20.05
CA VAL A 341 0.88 -4.79 21.48
C VAL A 341 0.61 -3.32 21.69
N SER A 342 -0.22 -3.00 22.69
CA SER A 342 -0.50 -1.64 23.10
C SER A 342 -0.61 -1.54 24.61
N TRP A 343 -0.19 -0.40 25.16
CA TRP A 343 -0.46 -0.01 26.53
C TRP A 343 -1.47 1.13 26.64
N GLU A 344 -2.16 1.42 25.53
CA GLU A 344 -3.15 2.48 25.44
C GLU A 344 -4.42 2.09 26.20
N ILE A 345 -4.38 2.31 27.51
CA ILE A 345 -5.48 2.13 28.45
C ILE A 345 -5.70 3.50 29.11
N SER A 346 -6.48 4.36 28.47
CA SER A 346 -6.57 5.79 28.77
C SER A 346 -7.45 6.11 29.99
N CYS A 347 -7.23 5.41 31.11
CA CYS A 347 -7.91 5.67 32.39
C CYS A 347 -7.73 7.13 32.86
N ASN A 348 -6.59 7.74 32.50
CA ASN A 348 -6.25 9.12 32.80
C ASN A 348 -7.22 10.14 32.18
N LEU A 349 -8.06 9.75 31.22
CA LEU A 349 -9.10 10.65 30.70
C LEU A 349 -10.11 11.10 31.78
N CYS A 350 -10.29 10.28 32.83
CA CYS A 350 -11.21 10.55 33.93
C CYS A 350 -10.55 10.48 35.31
N HIS A 351 -9.53 9.64 35.47
CA HIS A 351 -8.82 9.43 36.74
C HIS A 351 -7.50 10.20 36.75
N SER A 352 -7.38 11.24 37.59
CA SER A 352 -6.22 12.14 37.62
C SER A 352 -5.84 12.72 36.23
N PRO A 353 -6.75 13.41 35.50
CA PRO A 353 -6.48 13.89 34.15
C PRO A 353 -5.35 14.90 34.03
N ASP A 354 -5.01 15.58 35.13
CA ASP A 354 -3.91 16.55 35.19
C ASP A 354 -2.56 15.90 35.55
N ASP A 355 -2.53 14.63 35.96
CA ASP A 355 -1.32 13.91 36.36
C ASP A 355 -1.48 12.38 36.15
N SER A 356 -1.02 11.90 35.00
CA SER A 356 -1.13 10.48 34.63
C SER A 356 -0.35 9.55 35.57
N SER A 357 0.66 10.04 36.28
CA SER A 357 1.43 9.24 37.26
C SER A 357 0.62 8.86 38.49
N MET A 358 -0.51 9.53 38.72
CA MET A 358 -1.41 9.30 39.85
C MET A 358 -2.70 8.56 39.44
N THR A 359 -2.79 8.09 38.20
CA THR A 359 -3.99 7.45 37.66
C THR A 359 -4.36 6.20 38.46
N GLY A 360 -3.40 5.30 38.72
CA GLY A 360 -3.65 4.06 39.47
C GLY A 360 -4.00 4.36 40.93
N THR A 361 -3.31 5.30 41.58
CA THR A 361 -3.66 5.78 42.93
C THR A 361 -5.12 6.21 43.00
N ASP A 362 -5.57 7.07 42.08
CA ASP A 362 -6.93 7.62 42.11
C ASP A 362 -7.98 6.52 41.88
N ILE A 363 -7.71 5.58 40.97
CA ILE A 363 -8.55 4.39 40.77
C ILE A 363 -8.69 3.60 42.07
N LEU A 364 -7.58 3.32 42.78
CA LEU A 364 -7.59 2.55 44.02
C LEU A 364 -8.30 3.31 45.15
N MET A 365 -8.09 4.63 45.29
CA MET A 365 -8.83 5.46 46.24
C MET A 365 -10.35 5.45 45.96
N ALA A 366 -10.74 5.54 44.69
CA ALA A 366 -12.12 5.49 44.28
C ALA A 366 -12.73 4.10 44.59
N HIS A 367 -11.97 3.03 44.34
CA HIS A 367 -12.39 1.66 44.66
C HIS A 367 -12.59 1.47 46.17
N ASP A 368 -11.62 1.89 46.99
CA ASP A 368 -11.69 1.82 48.46
C ASP A 368 -12.90 2.58 48.99
N LYS A 369 -13.16 3.78 48.47
CA LYS A 369 -14.32 4.58 48.86
C LYS A 369 -15.65 3.93 48.48
N LEU A 370 -15.75 3.32 47.30
CA LEU A 370 -17.00 2.74 46.79
C LEU A 370 -17.30 1.36 47.36
N HIS A 371 -16.27 0.57 47.65
CA HIS A 371 -16.40 -0.84 48.02
C HIS A 371 -15.90 -1.17 49.43
N GLY A 372 -15.38 -0.18 50.17
CA GLY A 372 -14.88 -0.38 51.54
C GLY A 372 -13.62 -1.24 51.61
N THR A 373 -12.83 -1.27 50.53
CA THR A 373 -11.54 -1.96 50.48
C THR A 373 -10.41 -1.07 51.04
N ASP A 374 -9.20 -1.62 51.13
CA ASP A 374 -7.97 -0.92 51.53
C ASP A 374 -6.82 -1.20 50.54
N LEU A 375 -7.15 -1.15 49.24
CA LEU A 375 -6.27 -1.52 48.14
C LEU A 375 -5.14 -0.52 47.96
N ILE A 376 -5.32 0.75 48.33
CA ILE A 376 -4.26 1.74 48.22
C ILE A 376 -3.02 1.39 49.05
N ASN A 377 -3.20 0.68 50.17
CA ASN A 377 -2.13 0.20 51.04
C ASN A 377 -1.64 -1.21 50.67
N GLN A 378 -2.14 -1.78 49.57
CA GLN A 378 -1.83 -3.13 49.08
C GLN A 378 -1.23 -3.11 47.66
N LYS A 379 -0.65 -1.98 47.25
CA LYS A 379 0.01 -1.86 45.94
C LYS A 379 1.27 -2.75 45.86
N PRO A 380 1.60 -3.29 44.66
CA PRO A 380 0.78 -3.21 43.45
C PRO A 380 -0.43 -4.17 43.49
N VAL A 381 -1.59 -3.72 43.00
CA VAL A 381 -2.83 -4.50 43.06
C VAL A 381 -3.08 -5.24 41.75
N VAL A 382 -3.10 -6.57 41.80
CA VAL A 382 -3.56 -7.40 40.68
C VAL A 382 -5.09 -7.42 40.67
N CYS A 383 -5.74 -6.75 39.72
CA CYS A 383 -7.21 -6.70 39.66
C CYS A 383 -7.82 -8.12 39.60
N GLY A 384 -7.13 -9.03 38.93
CA GLY A 384 -7.48 -10.44 38.78
C GLY A 384 -7.51 -11.27 40.06
N SER A 385 -6.85 -10.80 41.13
CA SER A 385 -6.85 -11.49 42.43
C SER A 385 -8.25 -11.57 43.04
N CYS A 386 -9.08 -10.55 42.81
CA CYS A 386 -10.46 -10.48 43.25
C CYS A 386 -11.45 -10.69 42.11
N HIS A 387 -11.21 -10.08 40.94
CA HIS A 387 -12.12 -10.13 39.80
C HIS A 387 -11.68 -11.21 38.82
N ALA A 388 -12.57 -12.14 38.44
CA ALA A 388 -12.22 -13.19 37.49
C ALA A 388 -11.69 -12.61 36.15
N GLN A 389 -10.56 -13.13 35.67
CA GLN A 389 -9.91 -12.77 34.41
C GLN A 389 -9.41 -14.02 33.69
N ALA A 390 -10.24 -14.52 32.76
CA ALA A 390 -9.94 -15.74 32.00
C ALA A 390 -8.57 -15.72 31.26
N PRO A 391 -8.11 -14.63 30.63
CA PRO A 391 -6.82 -14.61 29.92
C PRO A 391 -5.61 -14.86 30.81
N LEU A 392 -5.73 -14.52 32.10
CA LEU A 392 -4.67 -14.72 33.09
C LEU A 392 -4.83 -16.04 33.86
N GLY A 393 -5.87 -16.82 33.57
CA GLY A 393 -6.24 -18.00 34.35
C GLY A 393 -6.69 -17.68 35.78
N LEU A 394 -6.99 -16.42 36.09
CA LEU A 394 -7.36 -15.98 37.44
C LEU A 394 -8.87 -16.13 37.63
N THR A 395 -9.26 -16.96 38.60
CA THR A 395 -10.67 -17.29 38.87
C THR A 395 -11.42 -16.21 39.64
N GLY A 396 -10.70 -15.27 40.26
CA GLY A 396 -11.27 -14.29 41.18
C GLY A 396 -11.87 -14.92 42.45
N LEU A 397 -12.53 -14.08 43.24
CA LEU A 397 -13.20 -14.47 44.48
C LEU A 397 -14.69 -14.81 44.25
N PRO A 398 -15.24 -15.80 44.97
CA PRO A 398 -16.67 -16.12 44.89
C PRO A 398 -17.56 -14.91 45.20
N GLY A 399 -18.57 -14.66 44.36
CA GLY A 399 -19.52 -13.56 44.53
C GLY A 399 -19.01 -12.19 44.07
N VAL A 400 -17.75 -12.08 43.66
CA VAL A 400 -17.20 -10.87 43.01
C VAL A 400 -17.42 -10.97 41.50
N PRO A 401 -17.95 -9.92 40.84
CA PRO A 401 -18.12 -9.93 39.38
C PRO A 401 -16.78 -10.12 38.65
N SER A 402 -16.82 -10.69 37.44
CA SER A 402 -15.64 -10.70 36.56
C SER A 402 -15.14 -9.28 36.31
N LEU A 403 -13.85 -9.13 35.94
CA LEU A 403 -13.31 -7.79 35.74
C LEU A 403 -14.05 -7.04 34.63
N SER A 404 -14.44 -7.74 33.56
CA SER A 404 -15.28 -7.18 32.50
C SER A 404 -16.62 -6.68 33.04
N SER A 405 -17.32 -7.49 33.84
CA SER A 405 -18.63 -7.10 34.38
C SER A 405 -18.52 -5.89 35.30
N ALA A 406 -17.54 -5.89 36.21
CA ALA A 406 -17.29 -4.80 37.14
C ALA A 406 -16.89 -3.50 36.41
N MET A 407 -15.91 -3.57 35.50
CA MET A 407 -15.37 -2.41 34.81
C MET A 407 -16.41 -1.77 33.90
N HIS A 408 -17.04 -2.54 33.00
CA HIS A 408 -18.04 -1.99 32.08
C HIS A 408 -19.29 -1.51 32.83
N GLY A 409 -19.76 -2.26 33.83
CA GLY A 409 -20.94 -1.89 34.61
C GLY A 409 -20.74 -0.59 35.40
N ALA A 410 -19.54 -0.37 35.95
CA ALA A 410 -19.21 0.89 36.60
C ALA A 410 -19.13 2.06 35.60
N HIS A 411 -18.58 1.87 34.40
CA HIS A 411 -18.29 2.98 33.51
C HIS A 411 -19.41 3.32 32.52
N ALA A 412 -20.33 2.39 32.23
CA ALA A 412 -21.35 2.56 31.20
C ALA A 412 -22.13 3.89 31.30
N ALA A 413 -22.61 4.24 32.49
CA ALA A 413 -23.36 5.48 32.71
C ALA A 413 -22.51 6.77 32.74
N ARG A 414 -21.18 6.65 32.69
CA ARG A 414 -20.21 7.76 32.84
C ARG A 414 -19.53 8.13 31.53
N MET A 415 -19.73 7.37 30.46
CA MET A 415 -19.07 7.62 29.18
C MET A 415 -19.47 8.92 28.49
N GLY A 416 -20.60 9.53 28.89
CA GLY A 416 -20.96 10.87 28.44
C GLY A 416 -20.00 11.97 28.90
N LEU A 417 -19.06 11.67 29.81
CA LEU A 417 -18.04 12.61 30.29
C LEU A 417 -16.86 12.77 29.31
N VAL A 418 -16.67 11.82 28.39
CA VAL A 418 -15.60 11.87 27.39
C VAL A 418 -16.19 12.05 25.98
N THR A 419 -15.46 12.76 25.12
CA THR A 419 -15.87 12.97 23.73
C THR A 419 -14.96 12.16 22.82
N LEU A 420 -15.34 10.91 22.55
CA LEU A 420 -14.66 10.02 21.61
C LEU A 420 -15.61 9.59 20.49
N GLN A 421 -15.08 9.34 19.31
CA GLN A 421 -15.88 8.77 18.20
C GLN A 421 -16.34 7.34 18.55
N ASN A 422 -15.49 6.59 19.24
CA ASN A 422 -15.81 5.29 19.81
C ASN A 422 -15.43 5.29 21.30
N ASN A 423 -16.43 5.25 22.17
CA ASN A 423 -16.23 5.30 23.61
C ASN A 423 -15.50 4.07 24.17
N CYS A 424 -15.46 2.94 23.45
CA CYS A 424 -14.65 1.79 23.84
C CYS A 424 -13.15 2.16 23.91
N TYR A 425 -12.71 3.14 23.12
CA TYR A 425 -11.32 3.58 23.07
C TYR A 425 -10.86 4.40 24.28
N ALA A 426 -11.74 4.69 25.24
CA ALA A 426 -11.33 5.26 26.51
C ALA A 426 -10.54 4.26 27.38
N CYS A 427 -10.74 2.95 27.17
CA CYS A 427 -10.12 1.90 27.97
C CYS A 427 -9.47 0.80 27.12
N HIS A 428 -9.89 0.65 25.87
CA HIS A 428 -9.28 -0.27 24.92
C HIS A 428 -8.42 0.51 23.92
N PRO A 429 -7.34 -0.09 23.39
CA PRO A 429 -6.46 0.61 22.48
C PRO A 429 -7.18 1.04 21.20
N GLY A 430 -7.10 2.32 20.81
CA GLY A 430 -7.84 2.74 19.62
C GLY A 430 -7.81 4.20 19.21
N VAL A 431 -7.46 5.13 20.11
CA VAL A 431 -7.25 6.55 19.75
C VAL A 431 -5.98 6.69 18.91
N GLU A 432 -4.90 6.00 19.29
CA GLU A 432 -3.63 6.01 18.55
C GLU A 432 -3.37 4.66 17.87
N THR A 433 -3.50 3.58 18.64
CA THR A 433 -3.05 2.24 18.21
C THR A 433 -4.12 1.43 17.51
N ASN A 434 -5.35 1.95 17.32
CA ASN A 434 -6.40 1.37 16.47
C ASN A 434 -6.50 -0.18 16.55
N CYS A 435 -6.86 -0.73 17.71
CA CYS A 435 -6.93 -2.19 17.91
C CYS A 435 -7.74 -2.88 16.81
N GLN A 436 -8.92 -2.34 16.49
CA GLN A 436 -9.69 -2.72 15.30
C GLN A 436 -9.25 -1.91 14.08
N ARG A 437 -8.75 -2.62 13.07
CA ARG A 437 -8.21 -2.02 11.82
C ARG A 437 -8.47 -2.88 10.59
N ASP A 438 -9.45 -3.76 10.71
CA ASP A 438 -9.80 -4.77 9.72
C ASP A 438 -10.72 -4.26 8.61
N VAL A 439 -11.08 -5.16 7.70
CA VAL A 439 -12.05 -4.91 6.62
C VAL A 439 -13.42 -4.43 7.13
N HIS A 440 -13.82 -4.79 8.35
CA HIS A 440 -15.08 -4.33 8.95
C HIS A 440 -14.95 -2.87 9.39
N PHE A 441 -13.82 -2.50 9.99
CA PHE A 441 -13.52 -1.10 10.29
C PHE A 441 -13.53 -0.23 9.02
N ALA A 442 -12.92 -0.71 7.94
CA ALA A 442 -12.96 -0.03 6.64
C ALA A 442 -14.39 0.13 6.08
N ALA A 443 -15.31 -0.76 6.44
CA ALA A 443 -16.73 -0.70 6.10
C ALA A 443 -17.57 0.15 7.07
N GLY A 444 -16.96 0.76 8.08
CA GLY A 444 -17.64 1.59 9.09
C GLY A 444 -18.28 0.80 10.24
N ILE A 445 -17.97 -0.49 10.38
CA ILE A 445 -18.42 -1.35 11.49
C ILE A 445 -17.45 -1.19 12.65
N ASN A 446 -17.97 -0.89 13.84
CA ASN A 446 -17.20 -0.65 15.05
C ASN A 446 -17.48 -1.72 16.14
N CYS A 447 -16.81 -1.59 17.28
CA CYS A 447 -16.90 -2.53 18.40
C CYS A 447 -18.34 -2.87 18.83
N THR A 448 -19.23 -1.88 18.87
CA THR A 448 -20.60 -2.06 19.37
C THR A 448 -21.51 -2.79 18.39
N ASP A 449 -21.18 -2.81 17.09
CA ASP A 449 -21.94 -3.54 16.08
C ASP A 449 -21.81 -5.07 16.26
N CYS A 450 -20.67 -5.53 16.80
CA CYS A 450 -20.42 -6.95 17.08
C CYS A 450 -20.63 -7.29 18.57
N HIS A 451 -20.00 -6.54 19.48
CA HIS A 451 -20.02 -6.85 20.91
C HIS A 451 -21.25 -6.29 21.64
N GLY A 452 -21.93 -5.29 21.06
CA GLY A 452 -23.04 -4.55 21.68
C GLY A 452 -22.58 -3.41 22.60
N SER A 453 -23.52 -2.88 23.39
CA SER A 453 -23.25 -1.74 24.29
C SER A 453 -22.40 -2.12 25.51
N MET A 454 -21.89 -1.12 26.22
CA MET A 454 -21.15 -1.34 27.48
C MET A 454 -21.95 -2.12 28.51
N GLU A 455 -23.27 -1.88 28.61
CA GLU A 455 -24.14 -2.64 29.50
C GLU A 455 -24.25 -4.11 29.08
N LYS A 456 -24.26 -4.40 27.78
CA LYS A 456 -24.29 -5.78 27.28
C LYS A 456 -23.00 -6.52 27.60
N VAL A 457 -21.84 -5.88 27.47
CA VAL A 457 -20.55 -6.48 27.85
C VAL A 457 -20.32 -6.52 29.37
N ALA A 458 -21.10 -5.73 30.13
CA ALA A 458 -21.14 -5.77 31.59
C ALA A 458 -21.99 -6.91 32.17
N GLU A 459 -22.81 -7.57 31.34
CA GLU A 459 -23.75 -8.60 31.77
C GLU A 459 -23.05 -9.71 32.57
N PRO A 460 -23.45 -9.98 33.83
CA PRO A 460 -22.80 -10.99 34.68
C PRO A 460 -22.77 -12.40 34.08
N ALA A 461 -23.73 -12.75 33.23
CA ALA A 461 -23.78 -14.05 32.56
C ALA A 461 -22.78 -14.18 31.40
N ARG A 462 -22.25 -13.07 30.85
CA ARG A 462 -21.27 -13.10 29.77
C ARG A 462 -19.91 -13.56 30.31
N ARG A 463 -19.29 -14.53 29.65
CA ARG A 463 -17.92 -14.99 29.93
C ARG A 463 -16.95 -14.28 28.98
N PRO A 464 -16.15 -13.30 29.45
CA PRO A 464 -15.21 -12.58 28.61
C PRO A 464 -14.17 -13.54 28.02
N TRP A 465 -13.77 -13.32 26.76
CA TRP A 465 -12.80 -14.13 26.01
C TRP A 465 -13.25 -15.54 25.64
N GLN A 466 -14.51 -15.89 25.94
CA GLN A 466 -15.15 -17.16 25.61
C GLN A 466 -16.47 -16.94 24.86
N ASP A 467 -17.27 -15.97 25.30
CA ASP A 467 -18.52 -15.57 24.64
C ASP A 467 -18.25 -14.36 23.74
N GLU A 468 -17.63 -14.63 22.58
CA GLU A 468 -17.26 -13.62 21.58
C GLU A 468 -18.17 -13.66 20.34
N PRO A 469 -18.27 -12.54 19.58
CA PRO A 469 -19.06 -12.48 18.36
C PRO A 469 -18.64 -13.55 17.34
N LYS A 470 -19.61 -14.11 16.63
CA LYS A 470 -19.36 -15.11 15.59
C LYS A 470 -19.61 -14.53 14.21
N CYS A 471 -18.83 -14.95 13.23
CA CYS A 471 -18.99 -14.63 11.83
C CYS A 471 -20.38 -15.06 11.35
N GLY A 472 -20.85 -16.25 11.76
CA GLY A 472 -22.17 -16.77 11.39
C GLY A 472 -23.36 -15.95 11.91
N ASP A 473 -23.16 -15.03 12.86
CA ASP A 473 -24.23 -14.16 13.37
C ASP A 473 -24.63 -13.09 12.33
N CYS A 474 -23.71 -12.71 11.45
CA CYS A 474 -23.90 -11.68 10.42
C CYS A 474 -23.73 -12.21 8.99
N HIS A 475 -22.79 -13.12 8.79
CA HIS A 475 -22.48 -13.68 7.47
C HIS A 475 -23.32 -14.93 7.21
N GLN A 476 -23.93 -14.97 6.02
CA GLN A 476 -24.71 -16.12 5.58
C GLN A 476 -24.36 -16.42 4.12
N ARG A 477 -23.77 -17.59 3.87
CA ARG A 477 -23.43 -18.05 2.53
C ARG A 477 -23.69 -19.54 2.42
N ALA A 478 -24.44 -19.94 1.39
CA ALA A 478 -24.70 -21.35 1.14
C ALA A 478 -23.38 -22.12 0.96
N HIS A 479 -23.31 -23.32 1.54
CA HIS A 479 -22.16 -24.23 1.48
C HIS A 479 -20.88 -23.76 2.21
N PHE A 480 -20.96 -22.71 3.02
CA PHE A 480 -19.85 -22.23 3.85
C PHE A 480 -20.10 -22.58 5.32
N SER A 481 -19.07 -23.09 5.99
CA SER A 481 -19.03 -23.17 7.45
C SER A 481 -18.25 -21.98 7.98
N PHE A 482 -18.70 -21.36 9.07
CA PHE A 482 -17.98 -20.24 9.69
C PHE A 482 -17.08 -20.78 10.80
N GLU A 483 -17.42 -20.53 12.07
CA GLU A 483 -16.75 -21.13 13.21
C GLU A 483 -17.14 -22.59 13.43
N GLU A 484 -16.19 -23.41 13.88
CA GLU A 484 -16.46 -24.75 14.40
C GLU A 484 -17.38 -24.66 15.64
N GLU A 485 -18.26 -25.64 15.83
CA GLU A 485 -19.19 -25.62 16.96
C GLU A 485 -18.43 -25.61 18.30
N GLY A 486 -18.70 -24.60 19.13
CA GLY A 486 -18.07 -24.43 20.44
C GLY A 486 -16.69 -23.79 20.43
N LEU A 487 -16.12 -23.49 19.25
CA LEU A 487 -14.83 -22.80 19.12
C LEU A 487 -15.01 -21.33 18.73
N LEU A 488 -14.00 -20.52 19.03
CA LEU A 488 -13.90 -19.14 18.57
C LEU A 488 -13.30 -19.07 17.17
N TYR A 489 -13.48 -17.95 16.47
CA TYR A 489 -12.82 -17.70 15.17
C TYR A 489 -11.31 -17.95 15.21
N ARG A 490 -10.62 -17.50 16.27
CA ARG A 490 -9.17 -17.69 16.45
C ARG A 490 -8.71 -19.14 16.60
N GLU A 491 -9.64 -20.04 16.92
CA GLU A 491 -9.43 -21.47 17.15
C GLU A 491 -10.03 -22.34 16.04
N SER A 492 -10.89 -21.75 15.20
CA SER A 492 -11.64 -22.47 14.17
C SER A 492 -10.82 -22.67 12.91
N ARG A 493 -11.13 -23.76 12.22
CA ARG A 493 -10.54 -24.14 10.95
C ARG A 493 -11.61 -24.33 9.88
N GLY A 494 -11.19 -24.19 8.64
CA GLY A 494 -11.96 -24.51 7.45
C GLY A 494 -11.03 -24.85 6.29
N HIS A 495 -11.57 -25.31 5.17
CA HIS A 495 -10.79 -25.67 3.99
C HIS A 495 -9.64 -26.65 4.31
N HIS A 496 -9.99 -27.90 4.68
CA HIS A 496 -9.03 -28.95 5.02
C HIS A 496 -8.08 -28.56 6.17
N GLU A 497 -8.65 -28.20 7.32
CA GLU A 497 -7.93 -27.88 8.57
C GLU A 497 -7.05 -26.61 8.54
N ILE A 498 -7.24 -25.72 7.57
CA ILE A 498 -6.60 -24.40 7.58
C ILE A 498 -7.27 -23.52 8.65
N GLN A 499 -6.46 -22.97 9.54
CA GLN A 499 -6.92 -22.04 10.58
C GLN A 499 -7.53 -20.82 9.91
N CYS A 500 -8.69 -20.35 10.39
CA CYS A 500 -9.38 -19.21 9.78
C CYS A 500 -8.44 -17.99 9.65
N ALA A 501 -7.64 -17.74 10.68
CA ALA A 501 -6.68 -16.64 10.72
C ALA A 501 -5.53 -16.74 9.70
N VAL A 502 -5.22 -17.94 9.18
CA VAL A 502 -4.23 -18.11 8.10
C VAL A 502 -4.72 -17.50 6.79
N CYS A 503 -6.02 -17.64 6.49
CA CYS A 503 -6.60 -17.12 5.26
C CYS A 503 -7.11 -15.69 5.43
N HIS A 504 -7.73 -15.40 6.58
CA HIS A 504 -8.47 -14.17 6.84
C HIS A 504 -7.71 -13.16 7.72
N GLY A 505 -6.62 -13.54 8.39
CA GLY A 505 -5.90 -12.69 9.33
C GLY A 505 -6.40 -12.81 10.78
N SER A 506 -5.68 -12.22 11.73
CA SER A 506 -6.03 -12.26 13.16
C SER A 506 -7.39 -11.59 13.44
N PRO A 507 -8.08 -11.91 14.55
CA PRO A 507 -9.25 -11.13 15.00
C PRO A 507 -8.92 -9.63 15.03
N HIS A 508 -9.88 -8.74 14.77
CA HIS A 508 -9.67 -7.27 14.69
C HIS A 508 -8.67 -6.77 13.64
N ALA A 509 -8.01 -7.68 12.92
CA ALA A 509 -7.07 -7.43 11.81
C ALA A 509 -7.39 -8.36 10.61
N ILE A 510 -8.68 -8.64 10.40
CA ILE A 510 -9.18 -9.39 9.26
C ILE A 510 -8.88 -8.62 7.96
N THR A 511 -8.29 -9.31 7.00
CA THR A 511 -7.72 -8.75 5.78
C THR A 511 -8.78 -8.42 4.70
N PRO A 512 -8.55 -7.43 3.81
CA PRO A 512 -7.46 -6.45 3.85
C PRO A 512 -7.64 -5.47 4.99
N THR A 513 -6.54 -5.15 5.67
CA THR A 513 -6.55 -4.20 6.79
C THR A 513 -6.26 -2.79 6.27
N VAL A 514 -6.65 -1.77 7.03
CA VAL A 514 -6.26 -0.38 6.76
C VAL A 514 -4.82 -0.07 7.18
N THR A 515 -4.23 -0.92 8.03
CA THR A 515 -2.86 -0.80 8.52
C THR A 515 -1.88 -1.57 7.63
N PRO A 516 -0.92 -0.91 6.96
CA PRO A 516 0.00 -1.56 6.02
C PRO A 516 0.81 -2.73 6.61
N ALA A 517 1.16 -2.66 7.90
CA ALA A 517 1.94 -3.71 8.58
C ALA A 517 1.26 -5.10 8.48
N ASP A 518 -0.04 -5.21 8.72
CA ASP A 518 -0.76 -6.50 8.64
C ASP A 518 -0.86 -7.03 7.20
N ASN A 519 -0.83 -6.14 6.22
CA ASN A 519 -0.85 -6.51 4.81
C ASN A 519 0.51 -7.04 4.30
N THR A 520 1.60 -6.84 5.06
CA THR A 520 2.96 -7.28 4.71
C THR A 520 2.98 -8.76 4.34
N GLN A 521 2.41 -9.63 5.17
CA GLN A 521 2.40 -11.07 4.94
C GLN A 521 1.74 -11.44 3.61
N ALA A 522 0.53 -10.94 3.37
CA ALA A 522 -0.19 -11.22 2.14
C ALA A 522 0.58 -10.73 0.92
N ILE A 523 1.10 -9.50 0.95
CA ILE A 523 1.90 -8.95 -0.15
C ILE A 523 3.15 -9.82 -0.41
N MET A 524 3.83 -10.29 0.65
CA MET A 524 4.97 -11.20 0.52
C MET A 524 4.61 -12.51 -0.19
N HIS A 525 3.43 -13.08 0.06
CA HIS A 525 3.06 -14.38 -0.53
C HIS A 525 2.39 -14.28 -1.90
N GLN A 526 1.63 -13.21 -2.18
CA GLN A 526 0.82 -13.09 -3.41
C GLN A 526 0.93 -11.75 -4.13
N GLY A 527 1.72 -10.80 -3.64
CA GLY A 527 1.95 -9.49 -4.27
C GLY A 527 0.84 -8.46 -4.05
N VAL A 528 -0.25 -8.83 -3.35
CA VAL A 528 -1.39 -7.97 -3.02
C VAL A 528 -1.86 -8.24 -1.59
N SER A 529 -2.45 -7.22 -0.96
CA SER A 529 -3.13 -7.38 0.33
C SER A 529 -4.44 -8.18 0.18
N GLY A 530 -5.01 -8.62 1.31
CA GLY A 530 -6.26 -9.35 1.34
C GLY A 530 -6.10 -10.85 1.56
N VAL A 531 -7.20 -11.56 1.38
CA VAL A 531 -7.32 -13.01 1.60
C VAL A 531 -6.34 -13.74 0.68
N LEU A 532 -5.73 -14.81 1.20
CA LEU A 532 -4.74 -15.57 0.45
C LEU A 532 -5.38 -16.30 -0.75
N ASP A 533 -4.78 -16.13 -1.93
CA ASP A 533 -5.14 -16.82 -3.15
C ASP A 533 -4.73 -18.29 -3.07
N CYS A 534 -5.50 -19.16 -3.73
CA CYS A 534 -5.24 -20.59 -3.76
C CYS A 534 -3.81 -20.93 -4.20
N THR A 535 -3.18 -20.11 -5.05
CA THR A 535 -1.82 -20.35 -5.57
C THR A 535 -0.71 -20.15 -4.54
N VAL A 536 -1.01 -19.56 -3.38
CA VAL A 536 -0.10 -19.50 -2.24
C VAL A 536 0.19 -20.92 -1.74
N CYS A 537 -0.86 -21.72 -1.51
CA CYS A 537 -0.73 -23.11 -1.05
C CYS A 537 -0.63 -24.12 -2.20
N HIS A 538 -1.37 -23.91 -3.30
CA HIS A 538 -1.42 -24.81 -4.43
C HIS A 538 -0.44 -24.39 -5.54
N ILE A 539 0.32 -25.34 -6.10
CA ILE A 539 1.25 -25.04 -7.20
C ILE A 539 0.53 -24.63 -8.50
N LYS A 540 -0.77 -24.94 -8.60
CA LYS A 540 -1.70 -24.52 -9.66
C LYS A 540 -3.05 -24.26 -9.00
N ARG A 541 -3.80 -23.28 -9.48
CA ARG A 541 -5.17 -23.04 -9.01
C ARG A 541 -6.01 -24.30 -9.25
N PRO A 542 -6.66 -24.87 -8.22
CA PRO A 542 -7.57 -25.99 -8.38
C PRO A 542 -8.76 -25.66 -9.30
N GLU A 543 -9.26 -26.68 -10.02
CA GLU A 543 -10.51 -26.59 -10.77
C GLU A 543 -11.67 -26.98 -9.84
N GLY A 544 -12.73 -26.17 -9.76
CA GLY A 544 -13.90 -26.44 -8.93
C GLY A 544 -14.34 -25.25 -8.07
N GLU A 545 -15.42 -25.44 -7.31
CA GLU A 545 -15.86 -24.48 -6.31
C GLU A 545 -14.96 -24.54 -5.07
N PHE A 546 -14.81 -23.41 -4.38
CA PHE A 546 -14.04 -23.34 -3.15
C PHE A 546 -14.81 -23.99 -1.99
N GLU A 547 -14.22 -25.01 -1.38
CA GLU A 547 -14.77 -25.69 -0.20
C GLU A 547 -14.33 -24.95 1.08
N HIS A 548 -15.29 -24.29 1.75
CA HIS A 548 -15.09 -23.57 3.02
C HIS A 548 -15.63 -24.36 4.22
N HIS A 549 -15.51 -25.69 4.19
CA HIS A 549 -15.82 -26.57 5.31
C HIS A 549 -14.56 -27.36 5.69
N LEU A 550 -14.59 -27.97 6.87
CA LEU A 550 -13.51 -28.83 7.36
C LEU A 550 -13.25 -30.02 6.44
#